data_AF-A0A5D4UM21-F1
#
_entry.id   AF-A0A5D4UM21-F1
#
_cell.length_a   1.000
_cell.length_b   1.000
_cell.length_c   1.000
_cell.angle_alpha   90.00
_cell.angle_beta   90.00
_cell.angle_gamma   90.00
#
_symmetry.space_group_name_H-M   'P 1'
#
loop_
_entity.id
_entity.type
_entity.pdbx_description
1 polymer ?
#
loop_
_entity_poly.entity_id
_entity_poly.type
_entity_poly.pdbx_seq_one_letter_code
_entity_poly.pdbx_strand_id
1 'polypeptide(L)'
;MEFNAAYLSGTLALTGALLGQWLNNRYTNQRENKKYLKEVYQELFSPIILDVFAYYDIRTNFRRAHDIKDDIDEEDVINKIHKTIESNIKYAGKELISSVHRLKRNEYYEDFKGGEEDNSKINLCVAFLEEFLINIRETKVESEKLEKLAFEYKIKYFIWFLLSDRNIYCEAAMRIMWIFDFDDVNESYYQHLKIRFENVGRENFLDVLEEELSSKVSSNCMDMFKESFMRSLREGLAY
;
A
#
# COMPACT_ATOMS: atom_id res chain seq x y z
N MET A 1 39.24 9.34 -59.77
CA MET A 1 38.14 8.73 -58.99
C MET A 1 37.25 9.85 -58.49
N GLU A 2 36.17 10.16 -59.22
CA GLU A 2 35.14 11.07 -58.70
C GLU A 2 34.31 10.29 -57.68
N PHE A 3 34.63 10.48 -56.40
CA PHE A 3 33.79 10.00 -55.32
C PHE A 3 32.50 10.84 -55.35
N ASN A 4 31.45 10.28 -55.94
CA ASN A 4 30.19 10.94 -56.25
C ASN A 4 29.56 11.53 -54.97
N ALA A 5 29.61 12.86 -54.83
CA ALA A 5 29.03 13.62 -53.71
C ALA A 5 27.54 13.31 -53.48
N ALA A 6 26.84 12.84 -54.51
CA ALA A 6 25.46 12.36 -54.45
C ALA A 6 25.28 11.12 -53.55
N TYR A 7 26.20 10.16 -53.55
CA TYR A 7 26.13 8.99 -52.65
C TYR A 7 26.40 9.36 -51.20
N LEU A 8 27.33 10.29 -50.99
CA LEU A 8 27.70 10.75 -49.64
C LEU A 8 26.55 11.56 -49.01
N SER A 9 25.93 12.45 -49.78
CA SER A 9 24.74 13.21 -49.36
C SER A 9 23.51 12.32 -49.17
N GLY A 10 23.26 11.35 -50.05
CA GLY A 10 22.17 10.38 -49.90
C GLY A 10 22.32 9.50 -48.66
N THR A 11 23.54 9.03 -48.36
CA THR A 11 23.81 8.21 -47.17
C THR A 11 23.63 9.01 -45.88
N LEU A 12 24.07 10.27 -45.86
CA LEU A 12 23.86 11.18 -44.72
C LEU A 12 22.37 11.49 -44.50
N ALA A 13 21.61 11.71 -45.58
CA ALA A 13 20.18 11.94 -45.52
C ALA A 13 19.41 10.72 -44.97
N LEU A 14 19.73 9.51 -45.45
CA LEU A 14 19.12 8.27 -44.96
C LEU A 14 19.47 7.99 -43.49
N THR A 15 20.73 8.20 -43.10
CA THR A 15 21.16 8.05 -41.70
C THR A 15 20.45 9.05 -40.80
N GLY A 16 20.33 10.31 -41.23
CA GLY A 16 19.59 11.34 -40.52
C GLY A 16 18.10 11.01 -40.38
N ALA A 17 17.47 10.49 -41.43
CA ALA A 17 16.07 10.07 -41.41
C ALA A 17 15.82 8.91 -40.43
N LEU A 18 16.67 7.88 -40.46
CA LEU A 18 16.57 6.73 -39.55
C LEU A 18 16.78 7.14 -38.09
N LEU A 19 17.78 7.98 -37.81
CA LEU A 19 18.02 8.50 -36.46
C LEU A 19 16.87 9.40 -35.99
N GLY A 20 16.35 10.26 -36.88
CA GLY A 20 15.19 11.10 -36.60
C GLY A 20 13.95 10.29 -36.26
N GLN A 21 13.67 9.23 -37.03
CA GLN A 21 12.54 8.34 -36.77
C GLN A 21 12.71 7.56 -35.47
N TRP A 22 13.91 7.05 -35.19
CA TRP A 22 14.20 6.36 -33.94
C TRP A 22 14.02 7.27 -32.71
N LEU A 23 14.57 8.49 -32.75
CA LEU A 23 14.40 9.48 -31.70
C LEU A 23 12.92 9.85 -31.52
N ASN A 24 12.20 10.09 -32.61
CA ASN A 24 10.78 10.43 -32.57
C ASN A 24 9.94 9.32 -31.91
N ASN A 25 10.18 8.07 -32.29
CA ASN A 25 9.48 6.93 -31.69
C ASN A 25 9.82 6.80 -30.19
N ARG A 26 11.09 6.95 -29.82
CA ARG A 26 11.52 6.90 -28.41
C ARG A 26 10.83 7.98 -27.57
N TYR A 27 10.80 9.22 -28.04
CA TYR A 27 10.14 10.32 -27.31
C TYR A 27 8.62 10.20 -27.31
N THR A 28 8.02 9.69 -28.40
CA THR A 28 6.58 9.44 -28.48
C THR A 28 6.16 8.39 -27.44
N ASN A 29 6.86 7.26 -27.37
CA ASN A 29 6.59 6.21 -26.39
C ASN A 29 6.74 6.72 -24.95
N GLN A 30 7.77 7.53 -24.66
CA GLN A 30 7.93 8.13 -23.33
C GLN A 30 6.78 9.08 -22.97
N ARG A 31 6.30 9.87 -23.94
CA ARG A 31 5.19 10.80 -23.73
C ARG A 31 3.88 10.04 -23.51
N GLU A 32 3.62 9.00 -24.31
CA GLU A 32 2.44 8.16 -24.17
C GLU A 32 2.43 7.42 -22.83
N ASN A 33 3.56 6.85 -22.41
CA ASN A 33 3.67 6.21 -21.10
C ASN A 33 3.42 7.19 -19.95
N LYS A 34 4.01 8.40 -20.01
CA LYS A 34 3.75 9.43 -19.00
C LYS A 34 2.29 9.88 -18.98
N LYS A 35 1.63 9.95 -20.15
CA LYS A 35 0.22 10.28 -20.24
C LYS A 35 -0.63 9.17 -19.61
N TYR A 36 -0.34 7.92 -19.93
CA TYR A 36 -1.01 6.76 -19.36
C TYR A 36 -0.89 6.71 -17.84
N LEU A 37 0.32 6.87 -17.29
CA LEU A 37 0.52 6.84 -15.83
C LEU A 37 -0.21 7.98 -15.11
N LYS A 38 -0.33 9.16 -15.73
CA LYS A 38 -1.15 10.25 -15.20
C LYS A 38 -2.64 9.95 -15.25
N GLU A 39 -3.11 9.30 -16.30
CA GLU A 39 -4.49 8.84 -16.40
C GLU A 39 -4.79 7.80 -15.31
N VAL A 40 -3.90 6.83 -15.10
CA VAL A 40 -3.99 5.87 -13.98
C VAL A 40 -4.08 6.62 -12.64
N TYR A 41 -3.23 7.62 -12.41
CA TYR A 41 -3.30 8.44 -11.20
C TYR A 41 -4.67 9.10 -11.00
N GLN A 42 -5.16 9.77 -12.05
CA GLN A 42 -6.40 10.55 -11.99
C GLN A 42 -7.64 9.68 -11.82
N GLU A 43 -7.69 8.53 -12.50
CA GLU A 43 -8.87 7.68 -12.53
C GLU A 43 -8.89 6.66 -11.38
N LEU A 44 -7.75 6.08 -11.01
CA LEU A 44 -7.69 5.00 -10.01
C LEU A 44 -7.31 5.50 -8.62
N PHE A 45 -6.28 6.35 -8.50
CA PHE A 45 -5.66 6.63 -7.21
C PHE A 45 -6.18 7.90 -6.54
N SER A 46 -6.14 9.02 -7.25
CA SER A 46 -6.53 10.35 -6.74
C SER A 46 -7.93 10.39 -6.12
N PRO A 47 -8.96 9.71 -6.66
CA PRO A 47 -10.32 9.81 -6.12
C PRO A 47 -10.50 9.21 -4.72
N ILE A 48 -9.63 8.28 -4.31
CA ILE A 48 -9.83 7.47 -3.08
C ILE A 48 -8.62 7.42 -2.14
N ILE A 49 -7.48 8.03 -2.47
CA ILE A 49 -6.29 8.00 -1.60
C ILE A 49 -6.57 8.52 -0.18
N LEU A 50 -7.39 9.57 -0.07
CA LEU A 50 -7.78 10.11 1.24
C LEU A 50 -8.74 9.19 1.99
N ASP A 51 -9.63 8.49 1.28
CA ASP A 51 -10.51 7.49 1.89
C ASP A 51 -9.69 6.30 2.42
N VAL A 52 -8.63 5.91 1.69
CA VAL A 52 -7.69 4.87 2.14
C VAL A 52 -6.97 5.29 3.42
N PHE A 53 -6.54 6.54 3.55
CA PHE A 53 -5.99 7.03 4.82
C PHE A 53 -7.05 7.06 5.93
N ALA A 54 -8.23 7.60 5.61
CA ALA A 54 -9.33 7.74 6.55
C ALA A 54 -9.82 6.40 7.08
N TYR A 55 -9.89 5.34 6.27
CA TYR A 55 -10.30 4.02 6.73
C TYR A 55 -9.40 3.50 7.85
N TYR A 56 -8.09 3.70 7.73
CA TYR A 56 -7.14 3.35 8.79
C TYR A 56 -7.41 4.16 10.06
N ASP A 57 -7.52 5.49 9.93
CA ASP A 57 -7.72 6.37 11.08
C ASP A 57 -9.03 6.08 11.78
N ILE A 58 -10.11 5.86 11.03
CA ILE A 58 -11.43 5.53 11.57
C ILE A 58 -11.36 4.23 12.34
N ARG A 59 -10.78 3.19 11.74
CA ARG A 59 -10.68 1.87 12.37
C ARG A 59 -9.75 1.91 13.59
N THR A 60 -8.54 2.44 13.48
CA THR A 60 -7.55 2.30 14.55
C THR A 60 -7.69 3.33 15.68
N ASN A 61 -8.54 4.35 15.54
CA ASN A 61 -8.73 5.34 16.60
C ASN A 61 -9.42 4.74 17.84
N PHE A 62 -8.77 4.79 18.99
CA PHE A 62 -9.35 4.30 20.26
C PHE A 62 -10.50 5.19 20.80
N ARG A 63 -10.54 6.45 20.39
CA ARG A 63 -11.52 7.47 20.79
C ARG A 63 -12.55 7.74 19.69
N ARG A 64 -12.97 6.71 18.94
CA ARG A 64 -13.93 6.86 17.83
C ARG A 64 -15.17 7.67 18.19
N ALA A 65 -15.74 7.41 19.36
CA ALA A 65 -16.96 8.08 19.87
C ALA A 65 -16.77 9.58 20.21
N HIS A 66 -15.56 10.12 20.10
CA HIS A 66 -15.26 11.52 20.39
C HIS A 66 -14.58 12.23 19.21
N ASP A 67 -13.69 11.54 18.51
CA ASP A 67 -12.82 12.15 17.49
C ASP A 67 -13.36 11.96 16.06
N ILE A 68 -14.28 11.01 15.86
CA ILE A 68 -14.91 10.73 14.56
C ILE A 68 -16.33 11.28 14.60
N LYS A 69 -16.81 11.83 13.47
CA LYS A 69 -18.19 12.28 13.38
C LYS A 69 -19.14 11.08 13.44
N ASP A 70 -20.24 11.23 14.17
CA ASP A 70 -21.23 10.16 14.40
C ASP A 70 -21.88 9.61 13.12
N ASP A 71 -21.81 10.33 12.00
CA ASP A 71 -22.40 9.95 10.70
C ASP A 71 -21.43 9.20 9.77
N ILE A 72 -20.18 8.98 10.19
CA ILE A 72 -19.19 8.28 9.38
C ILE A 72 -19.23 6.79 9.69
N ASP A 73 -19.67 6.00 8.70
CA ASP A 73 -19.59 4.53 8.73
C ASP A 73 -18.30 4.05 8.04
N GLU A 74 -17.49 3.28 8.75
CA GLU A 74 -16.26 2.68 8.23
C GLU A 74 -16.51 1.73 7.06
N GLU A 75 -17.66 1.06 7.06
CA GLU A 75 -18.04 0.11 6.03
C GLU A 75 -18.38 0.84 4.72
N ASP A 76 -18.98 2.03 4.81
CA ASP A 76 -19.21 2.88 3.64
C ASP A 76 -17.89 3.36 3.02
N VAL A 77 -16.89 3.70 3.84
CA VAL A 77 -15.56 4.12 3.35
C VAL A 77 -14.88 2.98 2.59
N ILE A 78 -14.79 1.78 3.17
CA ILE A 78 -14.13 0.65 2.50
C ILE A 78 -14.90 0.19 1.25
N ASN A 79 -16.24 0.25 1.27
CA ASN A 79 -17.05 -0.05 0.11
C ASN A 79 -16.85 0.97 -1.02
N LYS A 80 -16.69 2.25 -0.69
CA LYS A 80 -16.35 3.28 -1.68
C LYS A 80 -14.98 3.02 -2.31
N ILE A 81 -13.97 2.65 -1.50
CA ILE A 81 -12.63 2.27 -1.99
C ILE A 81 -12.75 1.08 -2.95
N HIS A 82 -13.38 -0.01 -2.51
CA HIS A 82 -13.53 -1.23 -3.30
C HIS A 82 -14.25 -0.96 -4.63
N LYS A 83 -15.40 -0.29 -4.61
CA LYS A 83 -16.17 0.03 -5.82
C LYS A 83 -15.38 0.91 -6.79
N THR A 84 -14.61 1.87 -6.29
CA THR A 84 -13.81 2.75 -7.15
C THR A 84 -12.71 1.97 -7.85
N ILE A 85 -11.99 1.10 -7.12
CA ILE A 85 -10.97 0.22 -7.70
C ILE A 85 -11.59 -0.73 -8.71
N GLU A 86 -12.73 -1.34 -8.38
CA GLU A 86 -13.43 -2.27 -9.27
C GLU A 86 -13.86 -1.59 -10.58
N SER A 87 -14.43 -0.39 -10.50
CA SER A 87 -14.85 0.38 -11.68
C SER A 87 -13.67 0.79 -12.58
N ASN A 88 -12.46 0.85 -12.01
CA ASN A 88 -11.22 1.25 -12.67
C ASN A 88 -10.20 0.11 -12.78
N ILE A 89 -10.65 -1.15 -12.69
CA ILE A 89 -9.78 -2.34 -12.61
C ILE A 89 -8.83 -2.49 -13.81
N LYS A 90 -9.17 -1.91 -14.97
CA LYS A 90 -8.31 -1.87 -16.17
C LYS A 90 -6.99 -1.13 -15.94
N TYR A 91 -6.92 -0.25 -14.95
CA TYR A 91 -5.73 0.51 -14.59
C TYR A 91 -4.94 -0.16 -13.44
N ALA A 92 -5.52 -1.16 -12.78
CA ALA A 92 -4.92 -1.84 -11.65
C ALA A 92 -3.87 -2.88 -12.09
N GLY A 93 -2.81 -3.01 -11.29
CA GLY A 93 -1.84 -4.07 -11.40
C GLY A 93 -2.35 -5.41 -10.88
N LYS A 94 -1.56 -6.47 -11.07
CA LYS A 94 -1.97 -7.85 -10.78
C LYS A 94 -2.26 -8.07 -9.29
N GLU A 95 -1.48 -7.46 -8.41
CA GLU A 95 -1.63 -7.62 -6.96
C GLU A 95 -2.90 -6.93 -6.46
N LEU A 96 -3.19 -5.72 -6.95
CA LEU A 96 -4.44 -5.02 -6.63
C LEU A 96 -5.67 -5.75 -7.20
N ILE A 97 -5.57 -6.32 -8.41
CA ILE A 97 -6.64 -7.16 -8.97
C ILE A 97 -6.87 -8.40 -8.08
N SER A 98 -5.79 -9.05 -7.67
CA SER A 98 -5.85 -10.24 -6.81
C SER A 98 -6.51 -9.93 -5.46
N SER A 99 -6.19 -8.80 -4.84
CA SER A 99 -6.78 -8.40 -3.55
C SER A 99 -8.27 -8.05 -3.67
N VAL A 100 -8.70 -7.41 -4.76
CA VAL A 100 -10.13 -7.20 -5.08
C VAL A 100 -10.87 -8.54 -5.20
N HIS A 101 -10.32 -9.49 -5.95
CA HIS A 101 -10.93 -10.81 -6.09
C HIS A 101 -11.01 -11.57 -4.76
N ARG A 102 -9.98 -11.45 -3.90
CA ARG A 102 -9.99 -12.04 -2.56
C ARG A 102 -11.09 -11.43 -1.69
N LEU A 103 -11.27 -10.12 -1.73
CA LEU A 103 -12.34 -9.45 -0.99
C LEU A 103 -13.72 -9.91 -1.46
N LYS A 104 -13.96 -9.91 -2.78
CA LYS A 104 -15.22 -10.41 -3.37
C LYS A 104 -15.51 -11.86 -3.03
N ARG A 105 -14.48 -12.70 -2.90
CA ARG A 105 -14.67 -14.10 -2.52
C ARG A 105 -15.41 -14.23 -1.19
N ASN A 106 -15.23 -13.30 -0.26
CA ASN A 106 -15.90 -13.33 1.04
C ASN A 106 -17.42 -13.14 0.95
N GLU A 107 -17.93 -12.61 -0.18
CA GLU A 107 -19.38 -12.55 -0.45
C GLU A 107 -19.98 -13.94 -0.73
N TYR A 108 -19.17 -14.90 -1.15
CA TYR A 108 -19.61 -16.24 -1.58
C TYR A 108 -19.25 -17.35 -0.60
N TYR A 109 -18.24 -17.13 0.25
CA TYR A 109 -17.70 -18.15 1.15
C TYR A 109 -17.78 -17.68 2.59
N GLU A 110 -18.34 -18.52 3.45
CA GLU A 110 -18.35 -18.27 4.89
C GLU A 110 -16.95 -18.41 5.48
N ASP A 111 -16.58 -17.42 6.29
CA ASP A 111 -15.38 -17.47 7.10
C ASP A 111 -15.66 -18.21 8.42
N PHE A 112 -15.32 -19.49 8.46
CA PHE A 112 -15.47 -20.34 9.65
C PHE A 112 -14.45 -20.04 10.76
N LYS A 113 -13.42 -19.23 10.49
CA LYS A 113 -12.36 -18.89 11.46
C LYS A 113 -12.56 -17.50 12.09
N GLY A 114 -13.21 -16.60 11.35
CA GLY A 114 -13.37 -15.19 11.71
C GLY A 114 -12.15 -14.36 11.26
N GLY A 115 -12.41 -13.16 10.73
CA GLY A 115 -11.37 -12.17 10.39
C GLY A 115 -10.80 -12.21 8.96
N GLU A 116 -11.14 -13.19 8.11
CA GLU A 116 -10.70 -13.24 6.69
C GLU A 116 -11.25 -12.04 5.90
N GLU A 117 -12.46 -11.57 6.24
CA GLU A 117 -13.05 -10.39 5.62
C GLU A 117 -12.26 -9.12 5.94
N ASP A 118 -11.99 -8.85 7.22
CA ASP A 118 -11.18 -7.71 7.65
C ASP A 118 -9.76 -7.80 7.07
N ASN A 119 -9.14 -8.98 7.10
CA ASN A 119 -7.82 -9.21 6.50
C ASN A 119 -7.81 -8.92 5.00
N SER A 120 -8.89 -9.25 4.29
CA SER A 120 -9.02 -8.95 2.86
C SER A 120 -9.18 -7.44 2.61
N LYS A 121 -9.93 -6.73 3.45
CA LYS A 121 -10.06 -5.25 3.41
C LYS A 121 -8.73 -4.55 3.66
N ILE A 122 -7.97 -5.00 4.67
CA ILE A 122 -6.64 -4.48 4.99
C ILE A 122 -5.68 -4.75 3.83
N ASN A 123 -5.66 -5.98 3.30
CA ASN A 123 -4.80 -6.37 2.19
C ASN A 123 -5.10 -5.60 0.90
N LEU A 124 -6.37 -5.24 0.65
CA LEU A 124 -6.74 -4.33 -0.45
C LEU A 124 -6.04 -2.97 -0.31
N CYS A 125 -6.06 -2.39 0.90
CA CYS A 125 -5.43 -1.10 1.18
C CYS A 125 -3.90 -1.16 1.05
N VAL A 126 -3.26 -2.24 1.52
CA VAL A 126 -1.82 -2.47 1.34
C VAL A 126 -1.47 -2.51 -0.15
N ALA A 127 -2.16 -3.36 -0.93
CA ALA A 127 -1.91 -3.49 -2.37
C ALA A 127 -2.13 -2.17 -3.11
N PHE A 128 -3.18 -1.42 -2.75
CA PHE A 128 -3.46 -0.11 -3.31
C PHE A 128 -2.30 0.87 -3.05
N LEU A 129 -1.81 0.96 -1.81
CA LEU A 129 -0.72 1.87 -1.46
C LEU A 129 0.61 1.47 -2.10
N GLU A 130 0.87 0.18 -2.29
CA GLU A 130 2.04 -0.30 -3.04
C GLU A 130 2.02 0.21 -4.48
N GLU A 131 0.92 0.01 -5.20
CA GLU A 131 0.80 0.47 -6.59
C GLU A 131 0.75 2.00 -6.70
N PHE A 132 0.11 2.68 -5.74
CA PHE A 132 0.07 4.14 -5.66
C PHE A 132 1.47 4.74 -5.56
N LEU A 133 2.31 4.24 -4.65
CA LEU A 133 3.67 4.71 -4.43
C LEU A 133 4.53 4.53 -5.69
N ILE A 134 4.38 3.42 -6.40
CA ILE A 134 5.05 3.20 -7.69
C ILE A 134 4.61 4.27 -8.69
N ASN A 135 3.29 4.49 -8.82
CA ASN A 135 2.74 5.44 -9.78
C ASN A 135 3.21 6.89 -9.52
N ILE A 136 3.16 7.37 -8.28
CA ILE A 136 3.56 8.76 -7.97
C ILE A 136 5.07 8.99 -8.16
N ARG A 137 5.91 7.98 -7.87
CA ARG A 137 7.36 8.03 -8.11
C ARG A 137 7.68 8.13 -9.61
N GLU A 138 6.95 7.41 -10.43
CA GLU A 138 7.14 7.43 -11.89
C GLU A 138 6.59 8.71 -12.55
N THR A 139 5.42 9.18 -12.08
CA THR A 139 4.74 10.34 -12.67
C THR A 139 5.29 11.67 -12.18
N LYS A 140 5.84 11.72 -10.95
CA LYS A 140 6.26 12.95 -10.24
C LYS A 140 5.14 13.99 -10.18
N VAL A 141 3.89 13.54 -10.10
CA VAL A 141 2.69 14.41 -10.08
C VAL A 141 2.50 15.03 -8.69
N GLU A 142 2.95 14.33 -7.65
CA GLU A 142 2.63 14.66 -6.27
C GLU A 142 3.82 15.15 -5.45
N SER A 143 3.50 15.81 -4.34
CA SER A 143 4.51 16.32 -3.43
C SER A 143 5.21 15.20 -2.65
N GLU A 144 6.49 15.41 -2.32
CA GLU A 144 7.26 14.55 -1.41
C GLU A 144 6.54 14.29 -0.08
N LYS A 145 5.72 15.25 0.38
CA LYS A 145 4.89 15.11 1.57
C LYS A 145 3.82 14.03 1.43
N LEU A 146 3.12 13.98 0.29
CA LEU A 146 2.10 12.96 0.06
C LEU A 146 2.72 11.58 -0.11
N GLU A 147 3.87 11.50 -0.79
CA GLU A 147 4.62 10.25 -0.90
C GLU A 147 5.03 9.72 0.48
N LYS A 148 5.60 10.58 1.33
CA LYS A 148 5.97 10.21 2.70
C LYS A 148 4.74 9.76 3.50
N LEU A 149 3.64 10.51 3.44
CA LEU A 149 2.41 10.16 4.14
C LEU A 149 1.85 8.82 3.67
N ALA A 150 1.77 8.59 2.36
CA ALA A 150 1.31 7.32 1.80
C ALA A 150 2.20 6.14 2.22
N PHE A 151 3.50 6.39 2.33
CA PHE A 151 4.46 5.41 2.82
C PHE A 151 4.22 5.05 4.29
N GLU A 152 3.98 6.05 5.14
CA GLU A 152 3.62 5.84 6.54
C GLU A 152 2.35 5.00 6.67
N TYR A 153 1.28 5.33 5.92
CA TYR A 153 0.05 4.54 5.92
C TYR A 153 0.26 3.12 5.40
N LYS A 154 1.12 2.92 4.39
CA LYS A 154 1.42 1.58 3.88
C LYS A 154 2.00 0.70 4.99
N ILE A 155 2.93 1.22 5.78
CA ILE A 155 3.52 0.45 6.88
C ILE A 155 2.48 0.20 7.98
N LYS A 156 1.69 1.21 8.33
CA LYS A 156 0.60 1.09 9.29
C LYS A 156 -0.36 -0.05 8.90
N TYR A 157 -0.84 -0.06 7.66
CA TYR A 157 -1.68 -1.14 7.14
C TYR A 157 -0.96 -2.49 7.12
N PHE A 158 0.32 -2.52 6.77
CA PHE A 158 1.08 -3.78 6.76
C PHE A 158 1.23 -4.37 8.16
N ILE A 159 1.56 -3.56 9.17
CA ILE A 159 1.61 -4.03 10.57
C ILE A 159 0.23 -4.48 11.02
N TRP A 160 -0.83 -3.74 10.70
CA TRP A 160 -2.19 -4.14 11.03
C TRP A 160 -2.56 -5.49 10.38
N PHE A 161 -2.20 -5.70 9.12
CA PHE A 161 -2.39 -6.97 8.42
C PHE A 161 -1.70 -8.13 9.15
N LEU A 162 -0.46 -7.92 9.58
CA LEU A 162 0.34 -8.93 10.29
C LEU A 162 -0.27 -9.28 11.65
N LEU A 163 -0.79 -8.29 12.38
CA LEU A 163 -1.40 -8.50 13.70
C LEU A 163 -2.78 -9.17 13.63
N SER A 164 -3.48 -9.04 12.50
CA SER A 164 -4.85 -9.54 12.33
C SER A 164 -4.94 -11.02 11.92
N ASP A 165 -3.81 -11.69 11.67
CA ASP A 165 -3.73 -13.06 11.13
C ASP A 165 -3.96 -14.16 12.20
N ARG A 166 -4.03 -13.83 13.50
CA ARG A 166 -4.11 -14.82 14.61
C ARG A 166 -5.35 -14.79 15.51
N ASN A 167 -6.52 -14.35 15.03
CA ASN A 167 -7.72 -14.22 15.87
C ASN A 167 -7.55 -13.32 17.11
N ILE A 168 -6.42 -12.61 17.19
CA ILE A 168 -6.26 -11.44 18.04
C ILE A 168 -7.22 -10.42 17.43
N TYR A 169 -8.41 -10.33 18.02
CA TYR A 169 -9.47 -9.40 17.63
C TYR A 169 -8.86 -8.11 17.10
N CYS A 170 -9.33 -7.63 15.94
CA CYS A 170 -8.90 -6.36 15.36
C CYS A 170 -8.72 -5.27 16.43
N GLU A 171 -9.50 -5.29 17.51
CA GLU A 171 -9.36 -4.42 18.69
C GLU A 171 -7.99 -4.41 19.38
N ALA A 172 -7.38 -5.56 19.64
CA ALA A 172 -6.06 -5.62 20.24
C ALA A 172 -5.01 -5.09 19.27
N ALA A 173 -5.07 -5.45 17.99
CA ALA A 173 -4.24 -4.85 16.95
C ALA A 173 -4.45 -3.31 16.89
N MET A 174 -5.68 -2.81 16.96
CA MET A 174 -5.99 -1.38 16.96
C MET A 174 -5.37 -0.65 18.18
N ARG A 175 -5.39 -1.26 19.36
CA ARG A 175 -4.72 -0.72 20.56
C ARG A 175 -3.19 -0.70 20.40
N ILE A 176 -2.62 -1.75 19.80
CA ILE A 176 -1.19 -1.83 19.47
C ILE A 176 -0.81 -0.69 18.53
N MET A 177 -1.60 -0.49 17.47
CA MET A 177 -1.38 0.54 16.46
C MET A 177 -1.48 1.97 17.00
N TRP A 178 -2.27 2.21 18.06
CA TRP A 178 -2.37 3.53 18.71
C TRP A 178 -1.14 3.87 19.56
N ILE A 179 -0.54 2.86 20.20
CA ILE A 179 0.59 3.01 21.12
C ILE A 179 1.93 3.03 20.37
N PHE A 180 1.96 2.49 19.15
CA PHE A 180 3.18 2.36 18.39
C PHE A 180 3.67 3.73 17.89
N ASP A 181 4.93 4.03 18.20
CA ASP A 181 5.60 5.22 17.70
C ASP A 181 6.07 4.98 16.27
N PHE A 182 5.45 5.67 15.32
CA PHE A 182 5.77 5.57 13.90
C PHE A 182 6.86 6.56 13.47
N ASP A 183 7.39 7.40 14.37
CA ASP A 183 8.32 8.49 14.01
C ASP A 183 9.63 7.98 13.37
N ASP A 184 10.04 6.74 13.67
CA ASP A 184 11.27 6.09 13.15
C ASP A 184 11.02 5.03 12.05
N VAL A 185 9.84 5.01 11.44
CA VAL A 185 9.45 3.96 10.49
C VAL A 185 9.67 4.45 9.05
N ASN A 186 10.59 3.81 8.32
CA ASN A 186 11.02 4.22 6.98
C ASN A 186 11.04 3.06 5.97
N GLU A 187 11.42 3.34 4.70
CA GLU A 187 11.44 2.33 3.64
C GLU A 187 12.36 1.15 3.97
N SER A 188 13.52 1.40 4.58
CA SER A 188 14.41 0.32 5.00
C SER A 188 13.74 -0.60 6.04
N TYR A 189 12.96 -0.02 6.96
CA TYR A 189 12.23 -0.79 7.96
C TYR A 189 11.10 -1.62 7.33
N TYR A 190 10.34 -1.05 6.39
CA TYR A 190 9.32 -1.79 5.65
C TYR A 190 9.91 -3.00 4.91
N GLN A 191 10.99 -2.79 4.15
CA GLN A 191 11.63 -3.86 3.39
C GLN A 191 12.20 -4.94 4.31
N HIS A 192 12.78 -4.54 5.45
CA HIS A 192 13.24 -5.48 6.47
C HIS A 192 12.08 -6.35 6.98
N LEU A 193 10.97 -5.74 7.40
CA LEU A 193 9.79 -6.48 7.86
C LEU A 193 9.23 -7.40 6.78
N LYS A 194 9.10 -6.93 5.54
CA LYS A 194 8.56 -7.69 4.42
C LYS A 194 9.42 -8.91 4.11
N ILE A 195 10.73 -8.73 3.96
CA ILE A 195 11.68 -9.83 3.72
C ILE A 195 11.65 -10.83 4.87
N ARG A 196 11.61 -10.34 6.11
CA ARG A 196 11.57 -11.21 7.28
C ARG A 196 10.26 -12.00 7.34
N PHE A 197 9.13 -11.41 6.99
CA PHE A 197 7.85 -12.08 6.85
C PHE A 197 7.86 -13.15 5.75
N GLU A 198 8.40 -12.82 4.57
CA GLU A 198 8.53 -13.77 3.45
C GLU A 198 9.43 -14.96 3.81
N ASN A 199 10.50 -14.75 4.58
CA ASN A 199 11.46 -15.78 4.97
C ASN A 199 10.99 -16.67 6.12
N VAL A 200 10.41 -16.06 7.16
CA VAL A 200 10.00 -16.74 8.39
C VAL A 200 8.63 -17.43 8.20
N GLY A 201 7.85 -16.94 7.24
CA GLY A 201 6.48 -17.37 7.02
C GLY A 201 5.54 -16.80 8.08
N ARG A 202 4.24 -16.82 7.78
CA ARG A 202 3.18 -16.24 8.63
C ARG A 202 3.22 -16.73 10.07
N GLU A 203 3.38 -18.04 10.26
CA GLU A 203 3.19 -18.67 11.57
C GLU A 203 4.20 -18.21 12.62
N ASN A 204 5.44 -17.91 12.23
CA ASN A 204 6.53 -17.58 13.16
C ASN A 204 6.87 -16.08 13.20
N PHE A 205 6.19 -15.27 12.39
CA PHE A 205 6.52 -13.84 12.25
C PHE A 205 6.04 -13.01 13.45
N LEU A 206 5.03 -13.46 14.19
CA LEU A 206 4.53 -12.70 15.33
C LEU A 206 5.51 -12.65 16.50
N ASP A 207 6.27 -13.71 16.77
CA ASP A 207 7.31 -13.69 17.81
C ASP A 207 8.40 -12.67 17.48
N VAL A 208 8.76 -12.60 16.19
CA VAL A 208 9.68 -11.61 15.63
C VAL A 208 9.12 -10.19 15.76
N LEU A 209 7.83 -10.03 15.44
CA LEU A 209 7.14 -8.76 15.51
C LEU A 209 7.00 -8.32 16.98
N GLU A 210 6.70 -9.21 17.92
CA GLU A 210 6.69 -8.91 19.36
C GLU A 210 8.05 -8.39 19.82
N GLU A 211 9.15 -9.04 19.45
CA GLU A 211 10.51 -8.61 19.79
C GLU A 211 10.82 -7.20 19.22
N GLU A 212 10.53 -6.98 17.93
CA GLU A 212 10.77 -5.69 17.28
C GLU A 212 9.88 -4.58 17.82
N LEU A 213 8.58 -4.84 17.99
CA LEU A 213 7.63 -3.86 18.51
C LEU A 213 7.94 -3.53 19.97
N SER A 214 8.31 -4.51 20.80
CA SER A 214 8.69 -4.30 22.21
C SER A 214 9.85 -3.32 22.39
N SER A 215 10.77 -3.29 21.42
CA SER A 215 11.90 -2.36 21.40
C SER A 215 11.52 -0.93 21.00
N LYS A 216 10.38 -0.77 20.32
CA LYS A 216 9.89 0.50 19.76
C LYS A 216 8.66 1.08 20.47
N VAL A 217 8.01 0.35 21.37
CA VAL A 217 6.99 0.92 22.27
C VAL A 217 7.65 2.04 23.08
N SER A 218 7.16 3.28 22.91
CA SER A 218 7.77 4.46 23.50
C SER A 218 7.94 4.31 25.02
N SER A 219 9.05 4.82 25.57
CA SER A 219 9.29 4.86 27.01
C SER A 219 8.25 5.69 27.79
N ASN A 220 7.43 6.48 27.08
CA ASN A 220 6.32 7.25 27.63
C ASN A 220 5.02 6.46 27.75
N CYS A 221 4.98 5.20 27.29
CA CYS A 221 3.83 4.35 27.52
C CYS A 221 3.84 3.89 28.98
N MET A 222 2.87 4.34 29.79
CA MET A 222 2.69 3.88 31.17
C MET A 222 2.94 2.37 31.27
N ASP A 223 3.85 1.93 32.13
CA ASP A 223 4.31 0.52 32.24
C ASP A 223 3.15 -0.50 32.30
N MET A 224 1.99 -0.08 32.84
CA MET A 224 0.73 -0.82 32.84
C MET A 224 0.19 -1.17 31.45
N PHE A 225 0.25 -0.26 30.48
CA PHE A 225 -0.17 -0.50 29.10
C PHE A 225 0.82 -1.37 28.37
N LYS A 226 2.13 -1.23 28.64
CA LYS A 226 3.15 -2.11 28.07
C LYS A 226 2.99 -3.55 28.56
N GLU A 227 2.76 -3.76 29.85
CA GLU A 227 2.46 -5.11 30.37
C GLU A 227 1.14 -5.67 29.83
N SER A 228 0.08 -4.86 29.76
CA SER A 228 -1.20 -5.29 29.17
C SER A 228 -1.08 -5.60 27.67
N PHE A 229 -0.26 -4.84 26.96
CA PHE A 229 0.08 -5.01 25.54
C PHE A 229 0.83 -6.33 25.31
N MET A 230 1.91 -6.55 26.07
CA MET A 230 2.70 -7.78 25.99
C MET A 230 1.88 -9.00 26.42
N ARG A 231 1.01 -8.83 27.41
CA ARG A 231 0.09 -9.88 27.83
C ARG A 231 -0.92 -10.22 26.73
N SER A 232 -1.52 -9.22 26.08
CA SER A 232 -2.49 -9.44 24.99
C SER A 232 -1.84 -10.09 23.77
N LEU A 233 -0.59 -9.71 23.43
CA LEU A 233 0.19 -10.36 22.37
C LEU A 233 0.48 -11.83 22.70
N ARG A 234 0.97 -12.12 23.92
CA ARG A 234 1.29 -13.48 24.36
C ARG A 234 0.06 -14.37 24.52
N GLU A 235 -1.03 -13.82 25.04
CA GLU A 235 -2.31 -14.53 25.12
C GLU A 235 -2.84 -14.85 23.72
N GLY A 236 -2.61 -13.98 22.74
CA GLY A 236 -2.89 -14.25 21.32
C GLY A 236 -1.98 -15.28 20.65
N LEU A 237 -0.75 -15.45 21.13
CA LEU A 237 0.21 -16.44 20.63
C LEU A 237 0.00 -17.85 21.21
N ALA A 238 -0.69 -17.96 22.35
CA ALA A 238 -0.89 -19.21 23.10
C ALA A 238 -2.07 -20.07 22.62
N TYR A 239 -2.83 -19.60 21.63
CA TYR A 239 -3.90 -20.34 20.93
C TYR A 239 -3.49 -20.66 19.48
#